data_AF-A0A7U6J3E9-F1
#
_entry.id   AF-A0A7U6J3E9-F1
#
_cell.length_a   1.000
_cell.length_b   1.000
_cell.length_c   1.000
_cell.angle_alpha   90.00
_cell.angle_beta   90.00
_cell.angle_gamma   90.00
#
_symmetry.space_group_name_H-M   'P 1'
#
loop_
_entity.id
_entity.type
_entity.pdbx_description
1 polymer ?
#
loop_
_entity_poly.entity_id
_entity_poly.type
_entity_poly.pdbx_seq_one_letter_code
_entity_poly.pdbx_strand_id
1 'polypeptide(L)'
;MIKQPYEMGANEWRLRVVKANEIIRGNGVPERITRGTGSAMLNAYKELEFLYFGVKDDLNSKLKRLQAGEITLSPFGLLRIQVELERPVRYLDVIKKAKRLGLSPNPSADNITHCHE
;
A
#
# COMPACT_ATOMS: atom_id res chain seq x y z
N MET A 1 -6.35 15.65 13.88
CA MET A 1 -6.93 14.60 13.00
C MET A 1 -5.79 14.00 12.20
N ILE A 2 -5.60 12.68 12.22
CA ILE A 2 -4.57 12.03 11.41
C ILE A 2 -5.10 11.97 9.98
N LYS A 3 -4.40 12.60 9.02
CA LYS A 3 -4.76 12.53 7.60
C LYS A 3 -4.70 11.09 7.12
N GLN A 4 -5.72 10.65 6.39
CA GLN A 4 -5.72 9.34 5.75
C GLN A 4 -4.69 9.30 4.62
N PRO A 5 -4.17 8.11 4.25
CA PRO A 5 -3.12 7.99 3.23
C PRO A 5 -3.50 8.63 1.90
N TYR A 6 -4.77 8.52 1.49
CA TYR A 6 -5.28 9.10 0.24
C TYR A 6 -5.49 10.62 0.29
N GLU A 7 -5.45 11.23 1.48
CA GLU A 7 -5.56 12.68 1.69
C GLU A 7 -4.18 13.36 1.70
N MET A 8 -3.10 12.57 1.78
CA MET A 8 -1.72 13.06 1.78
C MET A 8 -1.29 13.55 0.39
N GLY A 9 -0.21 14.33 0.34
CA GLY A 9 0.50 14.55 -0.91
C GLY A 9 1.27 13.28 -1.33
N ALA A 10 1.47 13.05 -2.63
CA ALA A 10 2.23 11.88 -3.10
C ALA A 10 3.67 11.85 -2.58
N ASN A 11 4.31 13.04 -2.48
CA ASN A 11 5.65 13.17 -1.91
C ASN A 11 5.65 12.89 -0.39
N GLU A 12 4.65 13.38 0.34
CA GLU A 12 4.49 13.11 1.77
C GLU A 12 4.32 11.61 2.03
N TRP A 13 3.44 10.95 1.29
CA TRP A 13 3.23 9.50 1.36
C TRP A 13 4.53 8.73 1.06
N ARG A 14 5.22 9.09 -0.04
CA ARG A 14 6.46 8.44 -0.45
C ARG A 14 7.54 8.55 0.62
N LEU A 15 7.72 9.73 1.20
CA LEU A 15 8.72 9.95 2.26
C LEU A 15 8.43 9.10 3.50
N ARG A 16 7.15 8.98 3.90
CA ARG A 16 6.76 8.14 5.04
C ARG A 16 6.98 6.65 4.76
N VAL A 17 6.64 6.19 3.55
CA VAL A 17 6.89 4.80 3.13
C VAL A 17 8.38 4.48 3.12
N VAL A 18 9.22 5.37 2.57
CA VAL A 18 10.68 5.18 2.56
C VAL A 18 11.21 5.10 3.99
N LYS A 19 10.85 6.06 4.85
CA LYS A 19 11.29 6.09 6.25
C LYS A 19 10.88 4.82 7.01
N ALA A 20 9.64 4.35 6.85
CA ALA A 20 9.18 3.14 7.52
C ALA A 20 9.95 1.89 7.01
N ASN A 21 10.22 1.80 5.71
CA ASN A 21 11.05 0.73 5.15
C ASN A 21 12.51 0.81 5.61
N GLU A 22 13.07 2.01 5.76
CA GLU A 22 14.43 2.21 6.31
C GLU A 22 14.52 1.74 7.77
N ILE A 23 13.52 2.01 8.60
CA ILE A 23 13.46 1.50 9.98
C ILE A 23 13.41 -0.03 10.00
N ILE A 24 12.61 -0.64 9.12
CA ILE A 24 12.51 -2.10 9.02
C ILE A 24 13.84 -2.70 8.54
N ARG A 25 14.50 -2.10 7.55
CA ARG A 25 15.80 -2.56 7.01
C ARG A 25 16.95 -2.33 7.98
N GLY A 26 17.01 -1.18 8.62
CA GLY A 26 18.07 -0.81 9.57
C GLY A 26 18.10 -1.69 10.82
N ASN A 27 16.94 -2.19 11.24
CA ASN A 27 16.84 -3.17 12.34
C ASN A 27 17.21 -4.61 11.93
N GLY A 28 17.49 -4.86 10.65
CA GLY A 28 18.01 -6.14 10.13
C GLY A 28 19.54 -6.26 10.20
N VAL A 29 20.25 -5.20 10.60
CA VAL A 29 21.69 -5.23 10.88
C VAL A 29 21.91 -5.84 12.28
N PRO A 30 22.80 -6.83 12.46
CA PRO A 30 22.97 -7.56 13.72
C PRO A 30 23.62 -6.76 14.87
N GLU A 31 23.46 -5.43 14.91
CA GLU A 31 23.74 -4.67 16.13
C GLU A 31 22.57 -4.85 17.10
N ARG A 32 22.72 -5.84 18.00
CA ARG A 32 21.90 -6.09 19.20
C ARG A 32 20.47 -5.55 19.11
N ILE A 33 19.54 -6.39 18.66
CA ILE A 33 18.10 -6.11 18.79
C ILE A 33 17.78 -5.93 20.28
N THR A 34 17.67 -4.68 20.72
CA THR A 34 17.21 -4.35 22.08
C THR A 34 15.68 -4.31 22.09
N ARG A 35 15.07 -4.38 23.28
CA ARG A 35 13.61 -4.28 23.44
C ARG A 35 13.02 -3.00 22.80
N GLY A 36 13.79 -1.91 22.77
CA GLY A 36 13.42 -0.65 22.08
C GLY A 36 13.43 -0.78 20.55
N THR A 37 14.38 -1.52 19.99
CA THR A 37 14.52 -1.81 18.56
C THR A 37 13.30 -2.57 18.02
N GLY A 38 12.81 -3.57 18.76
CA GLY A 38 11.60 -4.33 18.40
C GLY A 38 10.33 -3.46 18.36
N SER A 39 10.19 -2.50 19.29
CA SER A 39 9.03 -1.59 19.30
C SER A 39 9.04 -0.62 18.11
N ALA A 40 10.22 -0.15 17.68
CA ALA A 40 10.35 0.71 16.52
C ALA A 40 9.98 -0.02 15.22
N MET A 41 10.39 -1.29 15.09
CA MET A 41 10.04 -2.13 13.94
C MET A 41 8.53 -2.39 13.85
N LEU A 42 7.88 -2.75 14.96
CA LEU A 42 6.43 -2.97 15.01
C LEU A 42 5.65 -1.70 14.63
N ASN A 43 6.10 -0.53 15.10
CA ASN A 43 5.49 0.73 14.74
C ASN A 43 5.67 1.05 13.25
N ALA A 44 6.83 0.73 12.67
CA ALA A 44 7.07 0.90 11.23
C ALA A 44 6.19 -0.04 10.38
N TYR A 45 5.96 -1.28 10.83
CA TYR A 45 5.00 -2.18 10.16
C TYR A 45 3.57 -1.62 10.19
N LYS A 46 3.09 -1.19 11.36
CA LYS A 46 1.76 -0.57 11.50
C LYS A 46 1.61 0.68 10.64
N GLU A 47 2.67 1.48 10.56
CA GLU A 47 2.73 2.66 9.70
C GLU A 47 2.64 2.26 8.21
N LEU A 48 3.34 1.22 7.77
CA LEU A 48 3.20 0.72 6.39
C LEU A 48 1.80 0.16 6.12
N GLU A 49 1.22 -0.61 7.05
CA GLU A 49 -0.15 -1.12 6.93
C GLU A 49 -1.15 0.04 6.74
N PHE A 50 -1.00 1.08 7.55
CA PHE A 50 -1.78 2.31 7.42
C PHE A 50 -1.55 2.97 6.04
N LEU A 51 -0.30 3.25 5.66
CA LEU A 51 0.05 3.94 4.41
C LEU A 51 -0.39 3.17 3.16
N TYR A 52 -0.35 1.84 3.18
CA TYR A 52 -0.80 1.00 2.07
C TYR A 52 -2.31 0.91 1.97
N PHE A 53 -3.05 1.42 2.96
CA PHE A 53 -4.50 1.54 2.94
C PHE A 53 -5.18 0.20 2.59
N GLY A 54 -4.61 -0.92 3.04
CA GLY A 54 -5.09 -2.28 2.74
C GLY A 54 -5.20 -2.62 1.25
N VAL A 55 -4.37 -2.03 0.38
CA VAL A 55 -4.36 -2.33 -1.07
C VAL A 55 -4.11 -3.82 -1.34
N LYS A 56 -3.15 -4.42 -0.62
CA LYS A 56 -2.84 -5.85 -0.76
C LYS A 56 -3.95 -6.74 -0.23
N ASP A 57 -4.60 -6.34 0.86
CA ASP A 57 -5.71 -7.10 1.43
C ASP A 57 -6.92 -7.13 0.50
N ASP A 58 -7.18 -6.02 -0.21
CA ASP A 58 -8.22 -5.93 -1.23
C ASP A 58 -7.93 -6.87 -2.41
N LEU A 59 -6.68 -6.90 -2.89
CA LEU A 59 -6.23 -7.81 -3.94
C LEU A 59 -6.30 -9.29 -3.50
N ASN A 60 -5.85 -9.59 -2.28
CA ASN A 60 -5.91 -10.94 -1.71
C ASN A 60 -7.36 -11.41 -1.53
N SER A 61 -8.25 -10.52 -1.06
CA SER A 61 -9.67 -10.83 -0.93
C SER A 61 -10.29 -11.11 -2.30
N LYS A 62 -9.93 -10.33 -3.32
CA LYS A 62 -10.37 -10.57 -4.70
C LYS A 62 -9.87 -11.91 -5.25
N LEU A 63 -8.61 -12.26 -4.99
CA LEU A 63 -8.03 -13.54 -5.38
C LEU A 63 -8.75 -14.72 -4.70
N LYS A 64 -9.03 -14.62 -3.39
CA LYS A 64 -9.77 -15.65 -2.65
C LYS A 64 -11.17 -15.87 -3.21
N ARG A 65 -11.89 -14.78 -3.51
CA ARG A 65 -13.23 -14.86 -4.12
C ARG A 65 -13.20 -15.48 -5.52
N LEU A 66 -12.15 -15.23 -6.31
CA LEU A 66 -11.94 -15.88 -7.59
C LEU A 66 -11.67 -17.39 -7.42
N GLN A 67 -10.81 -17.77 -6.48
CA GLN A 67 -10.49 -19.17 -6.16
C GLN A 67 -11.71 -19.94 -5.62
N ALA A 68 -12.58 -19.26 -4.88
CA ALA A 68 -13.84 -19.81 -4.40
C ALA A 68 -14.94 -19.88 -5.48
N GLY A 69 -14.70 -19.35 -6.69
CA GLY A 69 -15.66 -19.34 -7.78
C GLY A 69 -16.78 -18.29 -7.63
N GLU A 70 -16.70 -17.39 -6.66
CA GLU A 70 -17.70 -16.32 -6.44
C GLU A 70 -17.66 -15.23 -7.51
N ILE A 71 -16.49 -15.03 -8.12
CA ILE A 71 -16.29 -14.08 -9.22
C ILE A 71 -15.54 -14.78 -10.35
N THR A 72 -15.80 -14.38 -11.58
CA THR A 72 -15.08 -14.87 -12.76
C THR A 72 -14.32 -13.71 -13.40
N LEU A 73 -13.05 -13.93 -13.71
CA LEU A 73 -12.20 -12.98 -14.42
C LEU A 73 -11.62 -13.66 -15.66
N SER A 74 -11.28 -12.84 -16.67
CA SER A 74 -10.48 -13.34 -17.78
C SER A 74 -9.08 -13.79 -17.30
N PRO A 75 -8.39 -14.65 -18.05
CA PRO A 75 -7.00 -15.03 -17.73
C PRO A 75 -6.07 -13.83 -17.53
N PHE A 76 -6.25 -12.77 -18.32
CA PHE A 76 -5.54 -11.50 -18.15
C PHE A 76 -5.88 -10.79 -16.83
N GLY A 77 -7.14 -10.87 -16.38
CA GLY A 77 -7.57 -10.31 -15.09
C GLY A 77 -6.91 -11.02 -13.91
N LEU A 78 -6.78 -12.35 -13.97
CA LEU A 78 -6.08 -13.13 -12.96
C LEU A 78 -4.58 -12.81 -12.93
N LEU A 79 -3.92 -12.83 -14.10
CA LEU A 79 -2.50 -12.49 -14.21
C LEU A 79 -2.22 -11.09 -13.66
N ARG A 80 -3.10 -10.13 -13.96
CA ARG A 80 -2.99 -8.76 -13.43
C ARG A 80 -3.04 -8.75 -11.91
N ILE A 81 -3.96 -9.48 -11.26
CA ILE A 81 -4.02 -9.54 -9.79
C ILE A 81 -2.72 -10.13 -9.21
N GLN A 82 -2.17 -11.17 -9.83
CA GLN A 82 -0.91 -11.79 -9.39
C GLN A 82 0.27 -10.82 -9.48
N VAL A 83 0.45 -10.16 -10.63
CA VAL A 83 1.51 -9.14 -10.81
C VAL A 83 1.34 -7.98 -9.81
N GLU A 84 0.11 -7.55 -9.57
CA GLU A 84 -0.20 -6.49 -8.61
C GLU A 84 0.07 -6.91 -7.16
N LEU A 85 -0.03 -8.20 -6.83
CA LEU A 85 0.32 -8.78 -5.53
C LEU A 85 1.84 -8.92 -5.32
N GLU A 86 2.61 -9.10 -6.39
CA GLU A 86 4.07 -9.21 -6.30
C GLU A 86 4.78 -7.85 -6.28
N ARG A 87 4.24 -6.85 -6.99
CA ARG A 87 4.89 -5.53 -7.06
C ARG A 87 4.72 -4.68 -5.79
N PRO A 88 5.63 -3.75 -5.47
CA PRO A 88 5.42 -2.78 -4.39
C PRO A 88 4.13 -1.96 -4.58
N VAL A 89 3.48 -1.62 -3.46
CA VAL A 89 2.31 -0.72 -3.46
C VAL A 89 2.76 0.66 -3.93
N ARG A 90 2.06 1.23 -4.91
CA ARG A 90 2.28 2.60 -5.37
C ARG A 90 1.21 3.52 -4.79
N TYR A 91 1.51 4.81 -4.72
CA TYR A 91 0.53 5.80 -4.27
C TYR A 91 -0.74 5.78 -5.15
N LEU A 92 -0.59 5.59 -6.46
CA LEU A 92 -1.72 5.45 -7.38
C LEU A 92 -2.67 4.29 -7.00
N ASP A 93 -2.17 3.22 -6.38
CA ASP A 93 -3.01 2.09 -5.96
C ASP A 93 -3.88 2.46 -4.76
N VAL A 94 -3.32 3.25 -3.84
CA VAL A 94 -4.03 3.83 -2.69
C VAL A 94 -5.14 4.77 -3.18
N ILE A 95 -4.83 5.64 -4.15
CA ILE A 95 -5.82 6.55 -4.76
C ILE A 95 -6.92 5.77 -5.51
N LYS A 96 -6.54 4.78 -6.32
CA LYS A 96 -7.51 3.93 -7.03
C LYS A 96 -8.44 3.21 -6.06
N LYS A 97 -7.91 2.71 -4.94
CA LYS A 97 -8.74 2.09 -3.90
C LYS A 97 -9.66 3.11 -3.23
N ALA A 98 -9.16 4.27 -2.84
CA ALA A 98 -9.97 5.33 -2.24
C ALA A 98 -11.14 5.74 -3.15
N LYS A 99 -10.89 5.95 -4.44
CA LYS A 99 -11.93 6.23 -5.45
C LYS A 99 -12.95 5.11 -5.56
N ARG A 100 -12.54 3.83 -5.56
CA ARG A 100 -13.46 2.68 -5.55
C ARG A 100 -14.38 2.65 -4.33
N LEU A 101 -13.91 3.17 -3.20
CA LEU A 101 -14.69 3.27 -1.95
C LEU A 101 -15.54 4.55 -1.86
N GLY A 102 -15.56 5.39 -2.90
CA GLY A 102 -16.31 6.66 -2.90
C GLY A 102 -15.67 7.75 -2.02
N LEU A 103 -14.39 7.61 -1.69
CA LEU A 103 -13.64 8.60 -0.90
C LEU A 103 -13.02 9.65 -1.82
N SER A 104 -12.93 10.89 -1.32
CA SER A 104 -12.31 12.01 -2.05
C SER A 104 -10.82 12.09 -1.75
N PRO A 105 -9.93 11.63 -2.66
CA PRO A 105 -8.50 11.76 -2.47
C PRO A 105 -8.04 13.22 -2.55
N ASN A 106 -6.81 13.47 -2.14
CA ASN A 106 -6.15 14.76 -2.34
C ASN A 106 -6.19 15.14 -3.83
N PRO A 107 -6.68 16.34 -4.20
CA PRO A 107 -6.79 16.76 -5.59
C PRO A 107 -5.44 16.84 -6.31
N SER A 108 -4.33 17.05 -5.59
CA SER A 108 -2.98 16.97 -6.18
C SER A 108 -2.57 15.55 -6.59
N ALA A 109 -3.29 14.52 -6.13
CA ALA A 109 -3.09 13.14 -6.55
C ALA A 109 -3.76 12.82 -7.90
N ASP A 110 -4.73 13.63 -8.34
CA ASP A 110 -5.39 13.45 -9.64
C ASP A 110 -4.45 13.73 -10.82
N ASN A 111 -3.47 14.64 -10.65
CA ASN A 111 -2.43 14.91 -11.65
C ASN A 111 -1.51 13.71 -11.94
N ILE A 112 -1.47 12.69 -11.07
CA ILE A 112 -0.70 11.45 -11.31
C ILE A 112 -1.44 10.52 -12.29
N THR A 113 -2.76 10.70 -12.45
CA THR A 113 -3.59 9.90 -13.35
C THR A 113 -3.49 10.37 -14.82
N HIS A 114 -2.93 11.56 -15.06
CA HIS A 114 -2.78 12.16 -16.40
C HIS A 114 -1.36 12.10 -16.99
N CYS A 115 -0.40 11.46 -16.32
CA CYS A 115 0.83 11.04 -17.00
C CYS A 115 0.55 9.75 -17.79
N HIS A 116 -0.23 9.89 -18.86
CA HIS A 116 -0.19 8.99 -20.01
C HIS A 116 0.78 9.59 -21.00
N GLU A 117 1.86 8.87 -21.28
CA GLU A 117 2.30 8.45 -22.63
C GLU A 117 3.40 7.39 -22.47
#